data_AF-A0A258SQV8-F1
#
_entry.id   AF-A0A258SQV8-F1
#
_cell.length_a   1.000
_cell.length_b   1.000
_cell.length_c   1.000
_cell.angle_alpha   90.00
_cell.angle_beta   90.00
_cell.angle_gamma   90.00
#
_symmetry.space_group_name_H-M   'P 1'
#
loop_
_entity.id
_entity.type
_entity.pdbx_description
1 polymer ?
#
loop_
_entity_poly.entity_id
_entity_poly.type
_entity_poly.pdbx_seq_one_letter_code
_entity_poly.pdbx_strand_id
1 'polypeptide(L)'
;VHGYVIKGSWRYLEHDWIATEGGYVYEAPGETHTLVVDPHVEEMITLFQVNGAMIYMDPDGNQTGFDDVFTRIDKCRAHYSANGLGADYIDQFIR
;
A
#
# COMPACT_ATOMS: atom_id res chain seq x y z
N VAL A 1 3.87 -9.06 -3.23
CA VAL A 1 4.31 -7.64 -3.16
C VAL A 1 5.72 -7.60 -2.58
N HIS A 2 6.52 -6.59 -2.92
CA HIS A 2 7.84 -6.37 -2.32
C HIS A 2 7.81 -5.07 -1.52
N GLY A 3 8.33 -5.08 -0.30
CA GLY A 3 8.39 -3.92 0.59
C GLY A 3 9.82 -3.67 1.11
N TYR A 4 10.23 -2.41 1.16
CA TYR A 4 11.45 -1.97 1.86
C TYR A 4 11.12 -0.85 2.84
N VAL A 5 11.37 -1.09 4.12
CA VAL A 5 10.99 -0.14 5.19
C VAL A 5 12.03 0.96 5.28
N ILE A 6 11.60 2.19 4.99
CA ILE A 6 12.46 3.39 5.02
C ILE A 6 12.46 4.01 6.41
N LYS A 7 11.29 4.08 7.06
CA LYS A 7 11.12 4.69 8.38
C LYS A 7 10.02 4.01 9.20
N GLY A 8 10.20 3.96 10.51
CA GLY A 8 9.24 3.42 11.46
C GLY A 8 9.13 1.91 11.45
N SER A 9 7.96 1.41 11.85
CA SER A 9 7.66 -0.02 11.84
C SER A 9 6.18 -0.30 11.60
N TRP A 10 5.89 -1.48 11.09
CA TRP A 10 4.53 -1.97 10.83
C TRP A 10 4.52 -3.49 10.81
N ARG A 11 3.33 -4.09 10.86
CA ARG A 11 3.15 -5.55 10.79
C ARG A 11 1.87 -5.92 10.06
N TYR A 12 1.80 -7.18 9.65
CA TYR A 12 0.55 -7.82 9.30
C TYR A 12 0.00 -8.55 10.54
N LEU A 13 -1.32 -8.54 10.75
CA LEU A 13 -1.92 -9.23 11.90
C LEU A 13 -1.81 -10.76 11.80
N GLU A 14 -1.63 -11.26 10.58
CA GLU A 14 -1.59 -12.68 10.21
C GLU A 14 -0.19 -13.29 10.35
N HIS A 15 0.81 -12.46 10.69
CA HIS A 15 2.20 -12.88 10.79
C HIS A 15 2.80 -12.47 12.15
N ASP A 16 3.75 -13.27 12.65
CA ASP A 16 4.37 -13.07 13.97
C ASP A 16 5.54 -12.05 13.95
N TRP A 17 5.89 -11.51 12.79
CA TRP A 17 7.01 -10.58 12.62
C TRP A 17 6.56 -9.13 12.58
N ILE A 18 7.50 -8.23 12.88
CA ILE A 18 7.35 -6.77 12.73
C ILE A 18 8.42 -6.29 11.75
N ALA A 19 8.00 -5.58 10.70
CA ALA A 19 8.92 -4.96 9.75
C ALA A 19 9.40 -3.62 10.31
N THR A 20 10.71 -3.44 10.39
CA THR A 20 11.38 -2.25 10.94
C THR A 20 12.33 -1.64 9.91
N GLU A 21 12.80 -0.42 10.16
CA GLU A 21 13.70 0.33 9.27
C GLU A 21 14.87 -0.52 8.72
N GLY A 22 15.07 -0.45 7.40
CA GLY A 22 16.06 -1.27 6.67
C GLY A 22 15.59 -2.70 6.37
N GLY A 23 14.43 -3.10 6.87
CA GLY A 23 13.83 -4.41 6.64
C GLY A 23 13.27 -4.57 5.23
N TYR A 24 13.33 -5.81 4.74
CA TYR A 24 12.70 -6.24 3.49
C TYR A 24 11.54 -7.19 3.78
N VAL A 25 10.43 -6.99 3.08
CA VAL A 25 9.22 -7.81 3.17
C VAL A 25 8.90 -8.37 1.79
N TYR A 26 8.55 -9.66 1.74
CA TYR A 26 8.00 -10.31 0.57
C TYR A 26 6.66 -10.93 0.91
N GLU A 27 5.61 -10.49 0.22
CA GLU A 27 4.27 -11.06 0.33
C GLU A 27 4.03 -11.99 -0.86
N ALA A 28 3.77 -13.27 -0.56
CA ALA A 28 3.45 -14.27 -1.56
C ALA A 28 2.09 -13.96 -2.23
N PRO A 29 1.91 -14.29 -3.52
CA PRO A 29 0.63 -14.13 -4.19
C PRO A 29 -0.49 -14.91 -3.50
N GLY A 30 -1.66 -14.31 -3.35
CA GLY A 30 -2.86 -14.96 -2.82
C GLY A 30 -3.00 -14.95 -1.30
N GLU A 31 -2.06 -14.37 -0.56
CA GLU A 31 -2.25 -14.13 0.87
C GLU A 31 -3.19 -12.93 1.13
N THR A 32 -4.11 -13.11 2.08
CA THR A 32 -4.90 -12.02 2.66
C THR A 32 -4.20 -11.54 3.92
N HIS A 33 -4.04 -10.23 4.07
CA HIS A 33 -3.37 -9.66 5.24
C HIS A 33 -3.93 -8.29 5.62
N THR A 34 -3.68 -7.90 6.88
CA THR A 34 -4.14 -6.64 7.48
C THR A 34 -2.93 -5.83 7.93
N LEU A 35 -2.54 -4.81 7.15
CA LEU A 35 -1.43 -3.92 7.49
C LEU A 35 -1.82 -3.03 8.67
N VAL A 36 -1.01 -3.03 9.73
CA VAL A 36 -1.21 -2.15 10.89
C VAL A 36 0.10 -1.45 11.28
N VAL A 37 -0.05 -0.22 11.74
CA VAL A 37 1.01 0.57 12.38
C VAL A 37 0.61 0.74 13.85
N ASP A 38 1.47 0.31 14.77
CA ASP A 38 1.15 0.35 16.20
C ASP A 38 1.12 1.81 16.72
N PRO A 39 0.28 2.15 17.71
CA PRO A 39 0.04 3.55 18.11
C PRO A 39 1.26 4.37 18.58
N HIS A 40 2.34 3.70 18.97
CA HIS A 40 3.58 4.35 19.43
C HIS A 40 4.52 4.73 18.28
N VAL A 41 4.23 4.30 17.05
CA VAL A 41 5.01 4.62 15.86
C VAL A 41 4.52 5.95 15.29
N GLU A 42 5.35 6.98 15.37
CA GLU A 42 5.01 8.34 14.91
C GLU A 42 4.78 8.42 13.40
N GLU A 43 5.61 7.74 12.62
CA GLU A 43 5.56 7.76 11.15
C GLU A 43 6.02 6.42 10.59
N MET A 44 5.35 5.93 9.53
CA MET A 44 5.76 4.76 8.77
C MET A 44 5.93 5.16 7.29
N ILE A 45 7.10 4.84 6.74
CA ILE A 45 7.39 5.02 5.31
C ILE A 45 7.96 3.71 4.78
N THR A 46 7.29 3.11 3.80
CA THR A 46 7.73 1.88 3.14
C THR A 46 7.61 2.05 1.62
N LEU A 47 8.67 1.69 0.90
CA LEU A 47 8.62 1.56 -0.55
C LEU A 47 7.99 0.23 -0.90
N PHE A 48 6.85 0.25 -1.58
CA PHE A 48 6.20 -0.96 -2.08
C PHE A 48 6.27 -1.06 -3.60
N GLN A 49 6.68 -2.22 -4.11
CA GLN A 49 6.39 -2.66 -5.46
C GLN A 49 5.20 -3.62 -5.42
N VAL A 50 4.03 -3.11 -5.80
CA VAL A 50 2.78 -3.88 -5.86
C VAL A 50 2.58 -4.38 -7.29
N ASN A 51 2.35 -5.68 -7.43
CA ASN A 51 2.02 -6.31 -8.71
C ASN A 51 0.56 -6.77 -8.65
N GLY A 52 -0.23 -6.45 -9.68
CA GLY A 52 -1.66 -6.78 -9.73
C GLY A 52 -2.54 -5.78 -8.98
N ALA A 53 -3.71 -6.24 -8.54
CA ALA A 53 -4.70 -5.44 -7.81
C ALA A 53 -4.68 -5.78 -6.32
N MET A 54 -5.03 -4.80 -5.49
CA MET A 54 -5.41 -5.00 -4.09
C MET A 54 -6.90 -5.34 -4.05
N ILE A 55 -7.28 -6.50 -3.49
CA ILE A 55 -8.67 -6.90 -3.37
C ILE A 55 -9.08 -6.74 -1.90
N TYR A 56 -10.13 -5.95 -1.64
CA TYR A 56 -10.61 -5.72 -0.29
C TYR A 56 -11.56 -6.83 0.14
N MET A 57 -11.35 -7.35 1.34
CA MET A 57 -12.11 -8.45 1.92
C MET A 57 -12.80 -7.98 3.21
N ASP A 58 -14.01 -8.46 3.45
CA ASP A 58 -14.64 -8.36 4.77
C ASP A 58 -14.13 -9.49 5.71
N PRO A 59 -14.50 -9.48 7.01
CA PRO A 59 -14.08 -10.51 7.96
C PRO A 59 -14.54 -11.95 7.62
N ASP A 60 -15.58 -12.10 6.80
CA ASP A 60 -16.10 -13.40 6.37
C ASP A 60 -15.42 -13.90 5.08
N GLY A 61 -14.48 -13.12 4.53
CA GLY A 61 -13.75 -13.46 3.31
C GLY A 61 -14.52 -13.15 2.03
N ASN A 62 -15.54 -12.29 2.07
CA ASN A 62 -16.19 -11.81 0.86
C ASN A 62 -15.49 -10.58 0.30
N GLN A 63 -15.41 -10.49 -1.02
CA GLN A 63 -14.87 -9.31 -1.69
C GLN A 63 -15.82 -8.11 -1.52
N THR A 64 -15.28 -6.99 -1.04
CA THR A 64 -16.02 -5.73 -0.88
C THR A 64 -15.59 -4.65 -1.88
N GLY A 65 -14.45 -4.82 -2.53
CA GLY A 65 -13.95 -3.89 -3.54
C GLY A 65 -12.57 -4.27 -4.06
N PHE A 66 -11.94 -3.36 -4.80
CA PHE A 66 -10.57 -3.50 -5.26
C PHE A 66 -9.91 -2.14 -5.54
N ASP A 67 -8.58 -2.15 -5.63
CA ASP A 67 -7.76 -1.10 -6.22
C ASP A 67 -6.77 -1.72 -7.20
N ASP A 68 -6.85 -1.34 -8.47
CA ASP A 68 -5.89 -1.71 -9.50
C ASP A 68 -5.06 -0.48 -9.93
N VAL A 69 -4.32 -0.61 -11.04
CA VAL A 69 -3.50 0.50 -11.56
C VAL A 69 -4.36 1.69 -12.03
N PHE A 70 -5.54 1.43 -12.60
CA PHE A 70 -6.40 2.48 -13.15
C PHE A 70 -7.10 3.25 -12.03
N THR A 71 -7.64 2.54 -11.02
CA THR A 71 -8.25 3.20 -9.86
C THR A 71 -7.22 4.04 -9.09
N ARG A 72 -5.98 3.56 -8.98
CA ARG A 72 -4.88 4.33 -8.36
C ARG A 72 -4.52 5.57 -9.16
N ILE A 73 -4.40 5.47 -10.49
CA ILE A 73 -4.15 6.63 -11.35
C ILE A 73 -5.26 7.67 -11.16
N ASP A 74 -6.53 7.25 -11.18
CA ASP A 74 -7.66 8.18 -11.03
C ASP A 74 -7.66 8.88 -9.66
N LYS A 75 -7.36 8.13 -8.57
CA LYS A 75 -7.19 8.70 -7.23
C LYS A 75 -6.06 9.73 -7.18
N CYS A 76 -4.92 9.43 -7.79
CA CYS A 76 -3.79 10.36 -7.87
C CYS A 76 -4.12 11.61 -8.69
N ARG A 77 -4.77 11.46 -9.86
CA ARG A 77 -5.22 12.60 -10.68
C ARG A 77 -6.16 13.52 -9.90
N ALA A 78 -7.13 12.95 -9.20
CA ALA A 78 -8.07 13.70 -8.37
C ALA A 78 -7.34 14.47 -7.26
N HIS A 79 -6.42 13.81 -6.55
CA HIS A 79 -5.64 14.42 -5.48
C HIS A 79 -4.74 15.57 -5.99
N TYR A 80 -4.00 15.34 -7.08
CA TYR A 80 -3.11 16.35 -7.65
C TYR A 80 -3.86 17.53 -8.27
N SER A 81 -5.06 17.31 -8.81
CA SER A 81 -5.93 18.40 -9.25
C SER A 81 -6.38 19.27 -8.07
N ALA A 82 -6.73 18.64 -6.94
CA ALA A 82 -7.23 19.33 -5.75
C ALA A 82 -6.15 20.14 -5.00
N ASN A 83 -4.87 19.76 -5.12
CA ASN A 83 -3.76 20.40 -4.40
C ASN A 83 -2.92 21.36 -5.28
N GLY A 84 -3.33 21.62 -6.52
CA GLY A 84 -2.70 22.59 -7.41
C GLY A 84 -1.56 22.06 -8.28
N LEU A 85 -1.25 20.75 -8.23
CA LEU A 85 -0.27 20.12 -9.11
C LEU A 85 -0.84 19.80 -10.52
N GLY A 86 -2.17 19.68 -10.64
CA GLY A 86 -2.87 19.36 -11.88
C GLY A 86 -2.99 17.86 -12.15
N ALA A 87 -4.02 17.46 -12.89
CA ALA A 87 -4.31 16.05 -13.18
C ALA A 87 -3.15 15.35 -13.91
N ASP A 88 -2.51 16.05 -14.84
CA ASP A 88 -1.47 15.49 -15.72
C ASP A 88 -0.13 15.25 -14.99
N TYR A 89 0.01 15.72 -13.73
CA TYR A 89 1.24 15.53 -12.96
C TYR A 89 1.60 14.05 -12.77
N ILE A 90 0.59 13.15 -12.69
CA ILE A 90 0.84 11.71 -12.54
C ILE A 90 1.47 11.08 -13.79
N ASP A 91 1.25 11.66 -14.97
CA ASP A 91 1.62 11.03 -16.25
C ASP A 91 3.14 10.86 -16.39
N GLN A 92 3.93 11.69 -15.68
CA GLN A 92 5.39 11.58 -15.66
C GLN A 92 5.89 10.27 -15.02
N PHE A 93 5.07 9.59 -14.22
CA PHE A 93 5.41 8.34 -13.53
C PHE A 93 4.93 7.07 -14.26
N ILE A 94 4.13 7.22 -15.33
CA ILE A 94 3.60 6.08 -16.11
C ILE A 94 4.68 5.58 -17.08
N ARG A 95 4.92 4.26 -17.12
CA ARG A 95 5.92 3.60 -17.98
C ARG A 95 5.38 2.32 -18.59
#